data_AF-V6YZA0-F1
#
_entry.id   AF-V6YZA0-F1
#
_cell.length_a   1.000
_cell.length_b   1.000
_cell.length_c   1.000
_cell.angle_alpha   90.00
_cell.angle_beta   90.00
_cell.angle_gamma   90.00
#
_symmetry.space_group_name_H-M   'P 1'
#
loop_
_entity.id
_entity.type
_entity.pdbx_description
1 polymer ?
#
loop_
_entity_poly.entity_id
_entity_poly.type
_entity_poly.pdbx_seq_one_letter_code
_entity_poly.pdbx_strand_id
1 'polypeptide(L)'
;MGQVWSFTIKHKHLTLSDRNDIQIGIEQKKTFREIVSAIEKDPSTISKEVRKHLFIRESTVKSNCDACPLLKKAPYVCNTYPKKRLDCGFKKQFYYAKRAHQDYEQLLSERRKGIALNKQSFYD
;
A
#
# COMPACT_ATOMS: atom_id res chain seq x y z
N MET A 1 -29.96 -28.80 10.82
CA MET A 1 -28.59 -28.51 10.37
C MET A 1 -28.33 -27.04 10.67
N GLY A 2 -27.58 -26.74 11.73
CA GLY A 2 -27.40 -25.37 12.22
C GLY A 2 -26.46 -24.59 11.31
N GLN A 3 -26.89 -23.41 10.86
CA GLN A 3 -26.01 -22.46 10.19
C GLN A 3 -25.04 -21.88 11.23
N VAL A 4 -23.74 -22.11 11.03
CA VAL A 4 -22.67 -21.48 11.81
C VAL A 4 -22.58 -20.02 11.37
N TRP A 5 -23.02 -19.10 12.22
CA TRP A 5 -22.82 -17.68 12.00
C TRP A 5 -21.35 -17.35 12.24
N SER A 6 -20.56 -17.23 11.18
CA SER A 6 -19.19 -16.73 11.27
C SER A 6 -19.25 -15.22 11.51
N PHE A 7 -19.03 -14.79 12.76
CA PHE A 7 -18.92 -13.38 13.12
C PHE A 7 -17.57 -12.83 12.60
N THR A 8 -17.56 -12.36 11.36
CA THR A 8 -16.39 -11.67 10.79
C THR A 8 -16.24 -10.30 11.43
N ILE A 9 -15.19 -10.11 12.23
CA ILE A 9 -14.84 -8.80 12.80
C ILE A 9 -14.69 -7.78 11.66
N LYS A 10 -15.57 -6.79 11.62
CA LYS A 10 -15.51 -5.66 10.69
C LYS A 10 -14.25 -4.83 10.99
N HIS A 11 -13.63 -4.27 9.94
CA HIS A 11 -12.45 -3.39 10.05
C HIS A 11 -11.12 -4.07 10.43
N LYS A 12 -10.90 -5.34 10.06
CA LYS A 12 -9.57 -5.95 10.15
C LYS A 12 -8.56 -5.18 9.30
N HIS A 13 -7.40 -4.86 9.89
CA HIS A 13 -6.25 -4.34 9.15
C HIS A 13 -5.81 -5.30 8.05
N LEU A 14 -5.17 -4.78 7.00
CA LEU A 14 -4.52 -5.62 5.99
C LEU A 14 -3.39 -6.41 6.66
N THR A 15 -3.33 -7.71 6.39
CA THR A 15 -2.21 -8.56 6.81
C THR A 15 -1.01 -8.37 5.87
N LEU A 16 0.12 -9.02 6.15
CA LEU A 16 1.21 -9.10 5.17
C LEU A 16 0.81 -9.94 3.94
N SER A 17 0.04 -11.02 4.13
CA SER A 17 -0.47 -11.85 3.04
C SER A 17 -1.32 -11.02 2.09
N ASP A 18 -2.29 -10.27 2.63
CA ASP A 18 -3.16 -9.39 1.84
C ASP A 18 -2.33 -8.42 0.98
N ARG A 19 -1.25 -7.85 1.55
CA ARG A 19 -0.38 -6.93 0.81
C ARG A 19 0.42 -7.64 -0.28
N ASN A 20 0.88 -8.86 -0.03
CA ASN A 20 1.56 -9.67 -1.04
C ASN A 20 0.62 -9.97 -2.20
N ASP A 21 -0.64 -10.34 -1.91
CA ASP A 21 -1.66 -10.60 -2.93
C ASP A 21 -1.96 -9.34 -3.75
N ILE A 22 -2.01 -8.17 -3.11
CA ILE A 22 -2.10 -6.88 -3.82
C ILE A 22 -0.91 -6.69 -4.76
N GLN A 23 0.32 -6.90 -4.28
CA GLN A 23 1.51 -6.72 -5.12
C GLN A 23 1.52 -7.70 -6.31
N ILE A 24 1.25 -8.98 -6.09
CA ILE A 24 1.18 -10.00 -7.14
C ILE A 24 0.10 -9.63 -8.16
N GLY A 25 -1.08 -9.23 -7.69
CA GLY A 25 -2.19 -8.82 -8.55
C GLY A 25 -1.84 -7.60 -9.40
N ILE A 26 -1.17 -6.59 -8.81
CA ILE A 26 -0.64 -5.45 -9.55
C ILE A 26 0.33 -5.90 -10.63
N GLU A 27 1.31 -6.76 -10.31
CA GLU A 27 2.32 -7.24 -11.26
C GLU A 27 1.70 -8.05 -12.41
N GLN A 28 0.61 -8.75 -12.14
CA GLN A 28 -0.22 -9.46 -13.12
C GLN A 28 -1.16 -8.56 -13.93
N LYS A 29 -1.11 -7.22 -13.74
CA LYS A 29 -1.99 -6.23 -14.39
C LYS A 29 -3.48 -6.42 -14.09
N LYS A 30 -3.82 -7.04 -12.95
CA LYS A 30 -5.21 -7.17 -12.50
C LYS A 30 -5.76 -5.82 -12.04
N THR A 31 -7.05 -5.61 -12.25
CA THR A 31 -7.81 -4.48 -11.69
C THR A 31 -8.00 -4.66 -10.18
N PHE A 32 -8.25 -3.57 -9.44
CA PHE A 32 -8.53 -3.70 -8.01
C PHE A 32 -9.73 -4.59 -7.70
N ARG A 33 -10.72 -4.67 -8.59
CA ARG A 33 -11.87 -5.57 -8.42
C ARG A 33 -11.46 -7.04 -8.46
N GLU A 34 -10.58 -7.41 -9.40
CA GLU A 34 -10.07 -8.78 -9.52
C GLU A 34 -9.14 -9.16 -8.36
N ILE A 35 -8.39 -8.19 -7.82
CA ILE A 35 -7.52 -8.42 -6.65
C ILE A 35 -8.37 -8.67 -5.39
N VAL A 36 -9.51 -7.98 -5.24
CA VAL A 36 -10.43 -8.18 -4.10
C VAL A 36 -10.99 -9.61 -4.04
N SER A 37 -11.14 -10.30 -5.16
CA SER A 37 -11.60 -11.70 -5.13
C SER A 37 -10.67 -12.63 -4.33
N ALA A 38 -9.41 -12.25 -4.10
CA ALA A 38 -8.46 -12.99 -3.28
C ALA A 38 -8.43 -12.52 -1.81
N ILE A 39 -8.89 -11.30 -1.52
CA ILE A 39 -8.68 -10.62 -0.24
C ILE A 39 -10.04 -10.09 0.17
N GLU A 40 -10.73 -10.72 1.13
CA GLU A 40 -12.08 -10.37 1.62
C GLU A 40 -12.16 -8.94 2.20
N LYS A 41 -12.01 -7.93 1.34
CA LYS A 41 -11.84 -6.50 1.59
C LYS A 41 -12.59 -5.71 0.51
N ASP A 42 -12.52 -4.38 0.58
CA ASP A 42 -13.14 -3.50 -0.38
C ASP A 42 -12.12 -2.95 -1.41
N PRO A 43 -12.47 -2.74 -2.70
CA PRO A 43 -11.55 -2.18 -3.69
C PRO A 43 -10.99 -0.81 -3.29
N SER A 44 -11.75 0.01 -2.54
CA SER A 44 -11.26 1.28 -2.01
C SER A 44 -10.18 1.09 -0.95
N THR A 45 -10.20 0.00 -0.18
CA THR A 45 -9.13 -0.36 0.76
C THR A 45 -7.82 -0.59 0.00
N ILE A 46 -7.85 -1.38 -1.09
CA ILE A 46 -6.68 -1.61 -1.94
C ILE A 46 -6.20 -0.29 -2.54
N SER A 47 -7.11 0.53 -3.07
CA SER A 47 -6.74 1.80 -3.68
C SER A 47 -6.10 2.78 -2.70
N LYS A 48 -6.61 2.85 -1.45
CA LYS A 48 -6.04 3.68 -0.38
C LYS A 48 -4.69 3.14 0.08
N GLU A 49 -4.56 1.83 0.23
CA GLU A 49 -3.32 1.15 0.60
C GLU A 49 -2.20 1.45 -0.40
N VAL A 50 -2.46 1.26 -1.70
CA VAL A 50 -1.47 1.49 -2.75
C VAL A 50 -1.04 2.95 -2.79
N ARG A 51 -1.99 3.89 -2.76
CA ARG A 51 -1.69 5.33 -2.77
C ARG A 51 -0.92 5.80 -1.54
N LYS A 52 -1.17 5.18 -0.38
CA LYS A 52 -0.53 5.57 0.88
C LYS A 52 0.93 5.11 0.96
N HIS A 53 1.27 3.97 0.39
CA HIS A 53 2.60 3.35 0.53
C HIS A 53 3.38 3.32 -0.79
N LEU A 54 3.31 4.43 -1.55
CA LEU A 54 4.06 4.57 -2.79
C LEU A 54 5.55 4.78 -2.51
N PHE A 55 6.39 3.94 -3.10
CA PHE A 55 7.82 4.15 -3.18
C PHE A 55 8.16 4.95 -4.42
N ILE A 56 8.63 6.19 -4.23
CA ILE A 56 9.01 7.09 -5.30
C ILE A 56 10.48 6.88 -5.65
N ARG A 57 10.76 6.68 -6.94
CA ARG A 57 12.11 6.68 -7.49
C ARG A 57 12.25 7.89 -8.41
N GLU A 58 13.19 8.77 -8.05
CA GLU A 58 13.54 9.93 -8.86
C GLU A 58 14.18 9.49 -10.19
N SER A 59 13.95 10.30 -11.23
CA SER A 59 14.55 10.13 -12.55
C SER A 59 15.89 10.83 -12.60
N THR A 60 16.92 10.21 -13.19
CA THR A 60 18.20 10.88 -13.47
C THR A 60 18.17 11.62 -14.81
N VAL A 61 17.14 11.38 -15.62
CA VAL A 61 16.95 12.01 -16.93
C VAL A 61 15.85 13.07 -16.83
N LYS A 62 16.09 14.27 -17.38
CA LYS A 62 15.03 15.26 -17.59
C LYS A 62 14.17 14.80 -18.77
N SER A 63 12.90 14.47 -18.53
CA SER A 63 11.92 14.39 -19.61
C SER A 63 11.24 15.74 -19.83
N ASN A 64 10.83 15.99 -21.07
CA ASN A 64 10.02 17.14 -21.46
C ASN A 64 8.52 16.90 -21.22
N CYS A 65 8.16 15.95 -20.35
CA CYS A 65 6.77 15.57 -20.10
C CYS A 65 6.47 15.68 -18.60
N ASP A 66 5.34 16.29 -18.27
CA ASP A 66 4.99 16.62 -16.88
C ASP A 66 4.53 15.41 -16.06
N ALA A 67 4.01 14.35 -16.71
CA ALA A 67 3.45 13.19 -16.01
C ALA A 67 3.56 11.87 -16.77
N CYS A 68 3.90 10.79 -16.04
CA CYS A 68 3.94 9.44 -16.58
C CYS A 68 2.51 8.94 -16.92
N PRO A 69 2.24 8.46 -18.15
CA PRO A 69 0.92 7.96 -18.54
C PRO A 69 0.41 6.78 -17.71
N LEU A 70 1.31 5.91 -17.23
CA LEU A 70 0.97 4.76 -16.39
C LEU A 70 0.38 5.16 -15.04
N LEU A 71 0.76 6.34 -14.53
CA LEU A 71 0.31 6.85 -13.23
C LEU A 71 -1.05 7.56 -13.32
N LYS A 72 -1.58 7.79 -14.53
CA LYS A 72 -2.90 8.41 -14.73
C LYS A 72 -4.07 7.44 -14.50
N LYS A 73 -3.78 6.13 -14.39
CA LYS A 73 -4.80 5.07 -14.24
C LYS A 73 -4.40 4.12 -13.12
N ALA A 74 -5.38 3.46 -12.51
CA ALA A 74 -5.12 2.39 -11.57
C ALA A 74 -4.26 1.29 -12.24
N PRO A 75 -3.27 0.70 -11.54
CA PRO A 75 -3.00 0.81 -10.10
C PRO A 75 -2.10 1.99 -9.67
N TYR A 76 -1.90 3.00 -10.53
CA TYR A 76 -1.10 4.20 -10.23
C TYR A 76 0.37 3.91 -9.91
N VAL A 77 0.91 2.80 -10.44
CA VAL A 77 2.28 2.37 -10.18
C VAL A 77 2.94 1.82 -11.44
N CYS A 78 4.28 1.86 -11.46
CA CYS A 78 5.14 1.39 -12.53
C CYS A 78 5.50 -0.11 -12.42
N ASN A 79 4.98 -0.84 -11.41
CA ASN A 79 5.28 -2.26 -11.19
C ASN A 79 5.03 -3.16 -12.41
N THR A 80 4.05 -2.78 -13.24
CA THR A 80 3.61 -3.50 -14.44
C THR A 80 4.45 -3.21 -15.69
N TYR A 81 5.32 -2.18 -15.63
CA TYR A 81 6.10 -1.79 -16.79
C TYR A 81 7.25 -2.80 -17.03
N PRO A 82 7.35 -3.43 -18.21
CA PRO A 82 8.38 -4.45 -18.46
C PRO A 82 9.80 -3.91 -18.29
N LYS A 83 10.03 -2.65 -18.71
CA LYS A 83 11.29 -1.94 -18.57
C LYS A 83 11.35 -1.11 -17.28
N LYS A 84 10.68 -1.54 -16.20
CA LYS A 84 10.62 -0.81 -14.91
C LYS A 84 11.98 -0.46 -14.31
N ARG A 85 13.03 -1.22 -14.62
CA ARG A 85 14.40 -0.96 -14.19
C ARG A 85 15.08 0.19 -14.95
N LEU A 86 14.78 0.37 -16.23
CA LEU A 86 15.35 1.42 -17.08
C LEU A 86 14.69 2.75 -16.79
N ASP A 87 15.44 3.84 -16.73
CA ASP A 87 14.84 5.16 -16.56
C ASP A 87 13.90 5.49 -17.73
N CYS A 88 12.71 6.00 -17.41
CA CYS A 88 11.74 6.45 -18.41
C CYS A 88 11.58 7.98 -18.43
N GLY A 89 12.44 8.71 -17.70
CA GLY A 89 12.43 10.16 -17.63
C GLY A 89 11.37 10.74 -16.69
N PHE A 90 10.63 9.88 -15.97
CA PHE A 90 9.56 10.28 -15.06
C PHE A 90 9.88 9.85 -13.63
N LYS A 91 9.33 10.60 -12.66
CA LYS A 91 9.26 10.15 -11.27
C LYS A 91 8.42 8.87 -11.19
N LYS A 92 9.07 7.74 -10.95
CA LYS A 92 8.39 6.45 -10.90
C LYS A 92 7.80 6.22 -9.53
N GLN A 93 6.66 5.54 -9.52
CA GLN A 93 5.97 5.13 -8.31
C GLN A 93 5.86 3.62 -8.29
N PHE A 94 6.21 3.00 -7.17
CA PHE A 94 6.13 1.55 -7.00
C PHE A 94 5.36 1.22 -5.74
N TYR A 95 4.66 0.09 -5.75
CA TYR A 95 4.11 -0.51 -4.54
C TYR A 95 4.92 -1.75 -4.18
N TYR A 96 5.33 -1.86 -2.92
CA TYR A 96 6.02 -3.04 -2.39
C TYR A 96 5.36 -3.46 -1.08
N ALA A 97 4.83 -4.68 -1.05
CA ALA A 97 4.06 -5.22 0.06
C ALA A 97 4.84 -5.20 1.38
N LYS A 98 6.10 -5.66 1.34
CA LYS A 98 6.98 -5.70 2.51
C LYS A 98 7.22 -4.31 3.10
N ARG A 99 7.46 -3.31 2.25
CA ARG A 99 7.67 -1.93 2.70
C ARG A 99 6.39 -1.35 3.32
N ALA A 100 5.25 -1.52 2.63
CA ALA A 100 3.96 -1.06 3.14
C ALA A 100 3.60 -1.70 4.49
N HIS A 101 3.97 -2.97 4.70
CA HIS A 101 3.77 -3.64 5.98
C HIS A 101 4.68 -3.07 7.08
N GLN A 102 5.98 -2.88 6.79
CA GLN A 102 6.93 -2.28 7.74
C GLN A 102 6.50 -0.87 8.17
N ASP A 103 6.07 -0.04 7.21
CA ASP A 103 5.57 1.31 7.48
C ASP A 103 4.33 1.26 8.40
N TYR A 104 3.44 0.28 8.21
CA TYR A 104 2.28 0.06 9.07
C TYR A 104 2.68 -0.36 10.50
N GLU A 105 3.60 -1.31 10.65
CA GLU A 105 4.08 -1.77 11.95
C GLU A 105 4.79 -0.66 12.72
N GLN A 106 5.62 0.13 12.03
CA GLN A 106 6.28 1.29 12.60
C GLN A 106 5.25 2.32 13.10
N LEU A 107 4.29 2.70 12.25
CA LEU A 107 3.22 3.62 12.62
C LEU A 107 2.42 3.09 13.82
N LEU A 108 2.10 1.80 13.85
CA LEU A 108 1.38 1.18 14.94
C LEU A 108 2.17 1.23 16.26
N SER A 109 3.47 0.94 16.18
CA SER A 109 4.40 1.06 17.31
C SER A 109 4.45 2.49 17.84
N GLU A 110 4.66 3.48 16.96
CA GLU A 110 4.67 4.91 17.31
C GLU A 110 3.39 5.36 17.99
N ARG A 111 2.22 4.95 17.47
CA ARG A 111 0.91 5.28 18.05
C ARG A 111 0.71 4.67 19.45
N ARG A 112 1.41 3.58 19.77
CA ARG A 112 1.30 2.85 21.05
C ARG A 112 2.37 3.21 22.07
N LYS A 113 3.37 4.01 21.71
CA LYS A 113 4.45 4.43 22.63
C LYS A 113 3.96 5.34 23.77
N GLY A 114 2.72 5.84 23.72
CA GLY A 114 2.18 6.75 24.72
C GLY A 114 2.93 8.10 24.74
N ILE A 115 2.47 9.03 25.58
CA ILE A 115 3.21 10.24 25.89
C ILE A 115 4.12 9.90 27.07
N ALA A 116 5.43 10.00 26.91
CA ALA A 116 6.36 9.91 28.03
C ALA A 116 6.17 11.18 28.90
N LEU A 117 5.29 11.10 29.89
CA LEU A 117 5.20 12.13 30.92
C LEU A 117 6.46 12.01 31.77
N ASN A 118 7.27 13.08 31.77
CA ASN A 118 8.42 13.17 32.64
C ASN A 118 7.92 13.25 34.08
N LYS A 119 8.52 12.52 35.03
CA LYS A 119 8.00 12.36 36.41
C LYS A 119 7.68 13.68 37.13
N GLN A 120 8.37 14.76 36.76
CA GLN A 120 8.19 16.08 37.37
C GLN A 120 6.77 16.63 37.17
N SER A 121 6.10 16.35 36.04
CA SER A 121 4.82 16.97 35.71
C SER A 121 3.59 16.23 36.28
N PHE A 122 3.77 15.18 37.09
CA PHE A 122 2.64 14.37 37.60
C PHE A 122 2.25 14.73 39.04
N TYR A 123 3.13 15.40 39.79
CA TYR A 123 2.91 15.78 41.20
C TYR A 123 3.01 17.29 41.45
N ASP A 124 3.13 18.09 40.38
CA ASP A 124 3.05 19.55 40.44
C ASP A 124 1.62 20.01 40.14
#